data_AF-A0A960HGE7-F1
#
_entry.id   AF-A0A960HGE7-F1
#
_cell.length_a   1.000
_cell.length_b   1.000
_cell.length_c   1.000
_cell.angle_alpha   90.00
_cell.angle_beta   90.00
_cell.angle_gamma   90.00
#
_symmetry.space_group_name_H-M   'P 1'
#
loop_
_entity.id
_entity.type
_entity.pdbx_description
1 polymer ?
#
loop_
_entity_poly.entity_id
_entity_poly.type
_entity_poly.pdbx_seq_one_letter_code
_entity_poly.pdbx_strand_id
1 'polypeptide(L)'
;MAAPKSAPAPVIDQARAYSSPPVAPAAWMPNRKAELTGFQPSGPQLGYQGPDQGFALKIAAGFRDRLQLAPGEDADDAIRGC
;
A
#
# COMPACT_ATOMS: atom_id res chain seq x y z
N MET A 1 -50.68 -15.49 11.06
CA MET A 1 -51.51 -14.74 12.03
C MET A 1 -50.66 -14.40 13.23
N ALA A 2 -50.70 -13.15 13.70
CA ALA A 2 -50.00 -12.71 14.92
C ALA A 2 -50.85 -13.04 16.17
N ALA A 3 -50.20 -13.27 17.31
CA ALA A 3 -50.90 -13.57 18.55
C ALA A 3 -51.70 -12.36 19.07
N PRO A 4 -52.89 -12.56 19.70
CA PRO A 4 -53.67 -11.49 20.33
C PRO A 4 -52.92 -10.86 21.51
N LYS A 5 -53.15 -9.57 21.78
CA LYS A 5 -52.48 -8.80 22.85
C LYS A 5 -52.73 -9.34 24.26
N SER A 6 -53.81 -10.11 24.47
CA SER A 6 -54.17 -10.70 25.76
C SER A 6 -53.56 -12.09 25.99
N ALA A 7 -52.88 -12.66 24.99
CA ALA A 7 -52.21 -13.93 25.17
C ALA A 7 -50.97 -13.74 26.06
N PRO A 8 -50.77 -14.57 27.09
CA PRO A 8 -49.56 -14.51 27.90
C PRO A 8 -48.35 -14.74 26.98
N ALA A 9 -47.36 -13.87 27.09
CA ALA A 9 -46.10 -14.06 26.37
C ALA A 9 -45.44 -15.36 26.87
N PRO A 10 -44.88 -16.19 25.98
CA PRO A 10 -44.13 -17.36 26.41
C PRO A 10 -42.99 -16.88 27.30
N VAL A 11 -42.82 -17.53 28.45
CA VAL A 11 -41.67 -17.28 29.33
C VAL A 11 -40.43 -17.66 28.55
N ILE A 12 -39.65 -16.67 28.14
CA ILE A 12 -38.36 -16.90 27.51
C ILE A 12 -37.40 -17.26 28.65
N ASP A 13 -37.36 -18.55 28.99
CA ASP A 13 -36.60 -19.06 30.13
C ASP A 13 -35.07 -18.94 29.94
N GLN A 14 -34.64 -18.72 28.69
CA GLN A 14 -33.25 -18.50 28.34
C GLN A 14 -33.12 -17.20 27.54
N ALA A 15 -32.47 -16.20 28.14
CA ALA A 15 -32.05 -15.00 27.41
C ALA A 15 -31.17 -15.45 26.23
N ARG A 16 -31.59 -15.15 25.00
CA ARG A 16 -30.78 -15.44 23.81
C ARG A 16 -29.56 -14.52 23.84
N ALA A 17 -28.46 -15.02 24.38
CA ALA A 17 -27.18 -14.37 24.28
C ALA A 17 -26.55 -14.69 22.92
N TYR A 18 -25.94 -13.70 22.30
CA TYR A 18 -25.09 -13.92 21.15
C TYR A 18 -23.91 -14.82 21.56
N SER A 19 -23.66 -15.89 20.81
CA SER A 19 -22.45 -16.70 20.91
C SER A 19 -21.68 -16.58 19.61
N SER A 20 -20.42 -16.17 19.68
CA SER A 20 -19.53 -16.24 18.53
C SER A 20 -19.25 -17.71 18.18
N PRO A 21 -19.01 -18.05 16.90
CA PRO A 21 -18.50 -19.37 16.53
C PRO A 21 -17.17 -19.67 17.26
N PRO A 22 -16.80 -20.95 17.47
CA PRO A 22 -15.54 -21.34 18.11
C PRO A 22 -14.35 -21.19 17.15
N VAL A 23 -14.26 -20.06 16.46
CA VAL A 23 -13.15 -19.72 15.57
C VAL A 23 -12.61 -18.34 15.95
N ALA A 24 -11.35 -18.31 16.34
CA ALA A 24 -10.59 -17.06 16.43
C ALA A 24 -9.79 -16.94 15.12
N PRO A 25 -10.08 -15.97 14.24
CA PRO A 25 -9.22 -15.70 13.11
C PRO A 25 -7.83 -15.29 13.60
N ALA A 26 -6.81 -15.52 12.77
CA ALA A 26 -5.46 -15.06 13.07
C ALA A 26 -5.45 -13.55 13.36
N ALA A 27 -4.56 -13.12 14.25
CA ALA A 27 -4.36 -11.70 14.52
C ALA A 27 -4.10 -10.95 13.20
N TRP A 28 -4.71 -9.77 13.06
CA TRP A 28 -4.45 -8.91 11.92
C TRP A 28 -2.96 -8.58 11.88
N MET A 29 -2.31 -8.90 10.76
CA MET A 29 -0.96 -8.46 10.50
C MET A 29 -0.94 -7.78 9.13
N PRO A 30 -0.22 -6.65 9.02
CA PRO A 30 0.00 -6.07 7.71
C PRO A 30 0.80 -7.00 6.81
N ASN A 31 0.25 -7.31 5.65
CA ASN A 31 0.87 -8.15 4.62
C ASN A 31 1.11 -7.37 3.31
N ARG A 32 1.04 -6.03 3.35
CA ARG A 32 1.19 -5.18 2.17
C ARG A 32 2.66 -4.93 1.88
N LYS A 33 3.03 -4.94 0.60
CA LYS A 33 4.39 -4.69 0.11
C LYS A 33 4.97 -3.32 0.56
N ALA A 34 4.12 -2.37 0.92
CA ALA A 34 4.52 -1.04 1.40
C ALA A 34 4.96 -1.02 2.88
N GLU A 35 4.79 -2.11 3.62
CA GLU A 35 5.08 -2.20 5.06
C GLU A 35 6.43 -2.88 5.32
N LEU A 36 7.39 -2.65 4.42
CA LEU A 36 8.78 -3.06 4.61
C LEU A 36 9.36 -2.30 5.81
N THR A 37 9.75 -3.03 6.85
CA THR A 37 10.37 -2.47 8.06
C THR A 37 11.85 -2.15 7.88
N GLY A 38 12.42 -2.38 6.70
CA GLY A 38 13.82 -2.16 6.35
C GLY A 38 14.00 -1.53 4.97
N PHE A 39 15.23 -1.57 4.45
CA PHE A 39 15.54 -1.02 3.12
C PHE A 39 14.83 -1.77 1.98
N GLN A 40 14.79 -1.12 0.81
CA GLN A 40 14.25 -1.71 -0.42
C GLN A 40 14.95 -3.05 -0.74
N PRO A 41 14.21 -4.15 -0.95
CA PRO A 41 14.79 -5.45 -1.25
C PRO A 41 15.58 -5.44 -2.57
N SER A 42 16.74 -6.11 -2.59
CA SER A 42 17.56 -6.31 -3.79
C SER A 42 17.66 -7.81 -4.12
N GLY A 43 17.79 -8.14 -5.41
CA GLY A 43 17.91 -9.54 -5.85
C GLY A 43 17.83 -9.73 -7.36
N PRO A 44 18.26 -10.90 -7.90
CA PRO A 44 18.42 -11.14 -9.33
C PRO A 44 17.16 -10.96 -10.19
N GLN A 45 15.97 -11.11 -9.57
CA GLN A 45 14.67 -10.99 -10.24
C GLN A 45 13.91 -9.71 -9.85
N LEU A 46 14.50 -8.86 -9.02
CA LEU A 46 13.86 -7.62 -8.55
C LEU A 46 14.22 -6.41 -9.41
N GLY A 47 15.14 -6.54 -10.36
CA GLY A 47 15.64 -5.41 -11.16
C GLY A 47 16.48 -4.43 -10.34
N TYR A 48 16.92 -3.34 -10.96
CA TYR A 48 17.66 -2.28 -10.29
C TYR A 48 16.70 -1.30 -9.65
N GLN A 49 16.67 -1.33 -8.33
CA GLN A 49 15.87 -0.43 -7.51
C GLN A 49 16.65 0.88 -7.34
N GLY A 50 16.36 1.83 -8.22
CA GLY A 50 16.87 3.20 -8.16
C GLY A 50 15.74 4.17 -8.49
N PRO A 51 15.96 5.50 -8.34
CA PRO A 51 15.05 6.47 -8.94
C PRO A 51 14.82 6.09 -10.40
N ASP A 52 13.56 6.05 -10.83
CA ASP A 52 13.27 5.79 -12.22
C ASP A 52 13.97 6.84 -13.10
N GLN A 53 14.21 6.50 -14.37
CA GLN A 53 14.86 7.41 -15.30
C GLN A 53 14.14 8.77 -15.35
N GLY A 54 12.81 8.78 -15.26
CA GLY A 54 12.01 10.01 -15.20
C GLY A 54 12.34 10.91 -14.00
N PHE A 55 12.57 10.33 -12.82
CA PHE A 55 12.96 11.07 -11.63
C PHE A 55 14.38 11.61 -11.75
N ALA A 56 15.31 10.84 -12.33
CA ALA A 56 16.66 11.32 -12.61
C ALA A 56 16.63 12.51 -13.59
N LEU A 57 15.84 12.43 -14.67
CA LEU A 57 15.67 13.52 -15.63
C LEU A 57 14.98 14.75 -15.00
N LYS A 58 14.02 14.53 -14.09
CA LYS A 58 13.39 15.61 -13.33
C LYS A 58 14.41 16.38 -12.48
N ILE A 59 15.32 15.67 -11.81
CA ILE A 59 16.42 16.32 -11.08
C ILE A 59 17.35 17.04 -12.05
N ALA A 60 17.76 16.41 -13.15
CA ALA A 60 18.64 17.02 -14.14
C ALA A 60 18.07 18.33 -14.71
N ALA A 61 16.78 18.36 -15.04
CA ALA A 61 16.07 19.57 -15.48
C ALA A 61 16.10 20.70 -14.43
N GLY A 62 15.89 20.37 -13.15
CA GLY A 62 15.95 21.34 -12.05
C GLY A 62 17.37 21.88 -11.76
N PHE A 63 18.40 21.17 -12.23
CA PHE A 63 19.80 21.51 -12.03
C PHE A 63 20.48 21.99 -13.31
N ARG A 64 19.71 22.36 -14.34
CA ARG A 64 20.25 22.78 -15.65
C ARG A 64 21.38 23.80 -15.54
N ASP A 65 21.20 24.83 -14.71
CA ASP A 65 22.18 25.91 -14.52
C ASP A 65 23.45 25.48 -13.74
N ARG A 66 23.48 24.24 -13.27
CA ARG A 66 24.56 23.65 -12.48
C ARG A 66 25.22 22.45 -13.17
N LEU A 67 24.78 22.10 -14.39
CA LEU A 67 25.36 21.01 -15.15
C LEU A 67 26.82 21.31 -15.51
N GLN A 68 27.67 20.30 -15.34
CA GLN A 68 29.06 20.34 -15.77
C GLN A 68 29.17 19.52 -17.05
N LEU A 69 29.24 20.21 -18.19
CA LEU A 69 29.27 19.60 -19.52
C LEU A 69 30.71 19.50 -20.03
N ALA A 70 31.03 18.38 -20.68
CA ALA A 70 32.27 18.22 -21.43
C ALA A 70 32.20 18.98 -22.77
N PRO A 71 33.35 19.28 -23.41
CA PRO A 71 33.36 19.92 -24.72
C PRO A 71 32.58 19.12 -25.76
N GLY A 72 31.60 19.78 -26.40
CA GLY A 72 30.74 19.17 -27.41
C GLY A 72 29.45 18.54 -26.88
N GLU A 73 29.20 18.58 -25.56
CA GLU A 73 27.92 18.16 -24.98
C GLU A 73 26.91 19.31 -24.97
N ASP A 74 25.64 18.97 -25.24
CA ASP A 74 24.50 19.88 -25.14
C ASP A 74 23.63 19.52 -23.92
N ALA A 75 23.18 20.55 -23.19
CA ALA A 75 22.34 20.38 -22.01
C ALA A 75 20.98 19.74 -22.34
N ASP A 76 20.40 20.04 -23.49
CA ASP A 76 19.13 19.47 -23.92
C ASP A 76 19.27 17.99 -24.22
N ASP A 77 20.36 17.58 -24.86
CA ASP A 77 20.66 16.17 -25.13
C ASP A 77 20.84 15.39 -23.82
N ALA A 78 21.54 15.97 -22.84
CA ALA A 78 21.76 15.35 -21.54
C ALA A 78 20.48 15.17 -20.70
N ILE A 79 19.48 16.05 -20.85
CA ILE A 79 18.24 16.06 -20.05
C ILE A 79 17.08 15.35 -20.76
N ARG A 80 17.16 15.13 -22.08
CA ARG A 80 16.06 14.54 -22.85
C ARG A 80 15.82 13.06 -22.53
N GLY A 81 16.83 12.34 -22.07
CA GLY A 81 16.77 10.89 -21.89
C GLY A 81 16.69 10.14 -23.22
N CYS A 82 16.74 8.81 -23.16
CA CYS A 82 16.65 7.90 -24.33
C CYS A 82 15.30 7.19 -24.42
#